data_AF-A0A4Q7L900-F1
#
_entry.id   AF-A0A4Q7L900-F1
#
_cell.length_a   1.000
_cell.length_b   1.000
_cell.length_c   1.000
_cell.angle_alpha   90.00
_cell.angle_beta   90.00
_cell.angle_gamma   90.00
#
_symmetry.space_group_name_H-M   'P 1'
#
loop_
_entity.id
_entity.type
_entity.pdbx_description
1 polymer ?
#
loop_
_entity_poly.entity_id
_entity_poly.type
_entity_poly.pdbx_seq_one_letter_code
_entity_poly.pdbx_strand_id
1 'polypeptide(L)'
;MPLPTSRTAAIAPLLTTLLTTVLTTVLLALPAPQPVMAQVTNGSALPALGDEAGDELSVPAEARLGERIMQQLRRDPDVVDDPLLVEYIERLWSPLLAAAKARGDVPEDLAQHLAWQTFVVRDRTINAFALPGGHVGVHMGLVAMTSTRDELASVLAHELSHVSQRHIARMMSSSRRSSMLALATTVLGIMALSRSPDAAQALVFGGQAVAIQGQLNFSRDMEREADRIGSGILQAAGYDGIGMVGMFERMASASRLTDSNAFPYLRSHPLTGERIADARNRLGVDAAAAPTQTAGSGGASALWLHAAMQGRARALMDLRDATQQQLASQALPTTREPASLATASAVALAATRLKLWGRADLALARARELAAPHESASRAVVVLRLDTLIARGDLSGAIALLQSLEGARIDDGSRAGMLEVAQVLIAARPQVPLADEPLRRQVDALQVWVSGHPEDAGAWDHLSQLQRARGQTLAALRADAEAHAAVGDWQGAADRLRAGQRQSAQDPIEGAVIDARLKVVEQRRRQQLQDERRGE
;
A
#
# COMPACT_ATOMS: atom_id res chain seq x y z
N MET A 1 -75.48 -50.01 -9.71
CA MET A 1 -74.10 -50.51 -9.88
C MET A 1 -73.25 -49.38 -10.44
N PRO A 2 -71.98 -49.23 -10.02
CA PRO A 2 -71.43 -48.10 -9.25
C PRO A 2 -70.81 -46.99 -10.14
N LEU A 3 -70.88 -45.69 -9.79
CA LEU A 3 -69.92 -44.86 -9.00
C LEU A 3 -68.48 -44.80 -9.58
N PRO A 4 -67.68 -43.71 -9.39
CA PRO A 4 -68.04 -42.30 -9.09
C PRO A 4 -67.09 -41.19 -9.65
N THR A 5 -67.59 -39.94 -9.59
CA THR A 5 -67.01 -38.62 -9.14
C THR A 5 -65.52 -38.27 -9.36
N SER A 6 -65.09 -37.03 -9.64
CA SER A 6 -65.49 -35.70 -9.12
C SER A 6 -65.02 -34.58 -10.08
N ARG A 7 -65.87 -33.63 -10.53
CA ARG A 7 -66.27 -32.33 -9.92
C ARG A 7 -65.08 -31.40 -9.57
N THR A 8 -64.83 -30.38 -10.41
CA THR A 8 -65.13 -28.91 -10.26
C THR A 8 -64.04 -28.13 -9.50
N ALA A 9 -63.52 -26.98 -9.94
CA ALA A 9 -64.08 -25.80 -10.62
C ALA A 9 -63.03 -25.16 -11.58
N ALA A 10 -63.32 -24.69 -12.81
CA ALA A 10 -64.04 -23.46 -13.24
C ALA A 10 -63.45 -22.18 -12.59
N ILE A 11 -62.97 -21.14 -13.30
CA ILE A 11 -63.56 -20.28 -14.36
C ILE A 11 -62.36 -19.50 -15.00
N ALA A 12 -62.02 -19.60 -16.30
CA ALA A 12 -62.50 -18.83 -17.47
C ALA A 12 -62.05 -17.32 -17.53
N PRO A 13 -62.02 -16.65 -18.71
CA PRO A 13 -60.79 -16.17 -19.37
C PRO A 13 -60.83 -14.66 -19.76
N LEU A 14 -59.90 -14.23 -20.65
CA LEU A 14 -59.96 -13.03 -21.52
C LEU A 14 -59.69 -11.68 -20.81
N LEU A 15 -58.52 -11.03 -20.89
CA LEU A 15 -57.82 -10.50 -22.07
C LEU A 15 -58.77 -9.88 -23.11
N THR A 16 -58.53 -8.61 -23.43
CA THR A 16 -59.24 -7.72 -24.38
C THR A 16 -60.56 -7.10 -23.91
N THR A 17 -60.49 -5.95 -23.23
CA THR A 17 -61.29 -4.72 -23.50
C THR A 17 -60.95 -3.61 -22.50
N LEU A 18 -61.05 -2.34 -22.93
CA LEU A 18 -60.93 -1.08 -22.17
C LEU A 18 -59.54 -0.47 -21.95
N LEU A 19 -58.80 -0.34 -23.06
CA LEU A 19 -57.80 0.72 -23.25
C LEU A 19 -58.44 1.83 -24.13
N THR A 20 -59.32 2.68 -23.58
CA THR A 20 -59.76 3.98 -24.15
C THR A 20 -61.00 4.55 -23.42
N THR A 21 -60.85 5.09 -22.18
CA THR A 21 -61.78 6.09 -21.59
C THR A 21 -61.48 6.37 -20.10
N VAL A 22 -60.35 7.00 -19.74
CA VAL A 22 -60.27 7.90 -18.56
C VAL A 22 -59.17 8.97 -18.79
N LEU A 23 -59.03 9.44 -20.03
CA LEU A 23 -58.19 10.60 -20.38
C LEU A 23 -59.12 11.77 -20.75
N THR A 24 -60.11 12.12 -19.91
CA THR A 24 -60.97 13.30 -20.16
C THR A 24 -61.86 13.76 -19.00
N THR A 25 -61.53 13.57 -17.72
CA THR A 25 -62.28 14.24 -16.63
C THR A 25 -61.48 14.32 -15.32
N VAL A 26 -60.44 15.17 -15.27
CA VAL A 26 -60.13 16.03 -14.10
C VAL A 26 -59.33 17.22 -14.63
N LEU A 27 -60.02 18.06 -15.42
CA LEU A 27 -59.59 19.42 -15.72
C LEU A 27 -60.80 20.28 -15.36
N LEU A 28 -60.90 20.71 -14.09
CA LEU A 28 -61.73 21.80 -13.55
C LEU A 28 -61.90 21.67 -12.01
N ALA A 29 -60.86 22.03 -11.25
CA ALA A 29 -60.98 22.53 -9.87
C ALA A 29 -59.64 23.12 -9.42
N LEU A 30 -59.36 24.36 -9.84
CA LEU A 30 -58.26 25.17 -9.31
C LEU A 30 -58.65 25.76 -7.95
N PRO A 31 -57.83 25.62 -6.88
CA PRO A 31 -57.78 26.59 -5.81
C PRO A 31 -56.81 27.73 -6.19
N ALA A 32 -57.18 28.97 -5.86
CA ALA A 32 -56.41 30.18 -6.13
C ALA A 32 -55.04 30.19 -5.43
N PRO A 33 -53.99 30.82 -6.01
CA PRO A 33 -52.69 30.92 -5.36
C PRO A 33 -52.71 31.96 -4.24
N GLN A 34 -52.24 31.58 -3.05
CA GLN A 34 -51.87 32.52 -1.99
C GLN A 34 -50.46 33.08 -2.29
N PRO A 35 -50.18 34.37 -2.04
CA PRO A 35 -48.84 34.92 -2.24
C PRO A 35 -47.94 34.46 -1.09
N VAL A 36 -47.04 33.52 -1.34
CA VAL A 36 -45.92 33.24 -0.43
C VAL A 36 -44.77 34.15 -0.84
N MET A 37 -44.47 35.12 0.03
CA MET A 37 -43.31 35.99 -0.06
C MET A 37 -42.02 35.16 -0.14
N ALA A 38 -41.16 35.52 -1.09
CA ALA A 38 -39.85 34.95 -1.29
C ALA A 38 -38.98 35.07 -0.03
N GLN A 39 -38.48 33.94 0.48
CA GLN A 39 -37.28 33.94 1.31
C GLN A 39 -36.06 33.78 0.39
N VAL A 40 -35.28 34.85 0.34
CA VAL A 40 -33.95 34.88 -0.27
C VAL A 40 -33.04 33.97 0.55
N THR A 41 -32.65 32.82 0.00
CA THR A 41 -31.41 32.15 0.39
C THR A 41 -30.39 32.40 -0.72
N ASN A 42 -29.45 33.31 -0.43
CA ASN A 42 -28.31 33.61 -1.28
C ASN A 42 -27.43 32.36 -1.48
N GLY A 43 -27.03 32.11 -2.73
CA GLY A 43 -25.78 31.40 -3.02
C GLY A 43 -25.85 30.06 -3.74
N SER A 44 -26.88 29.77 -4.56
CA SER A 44 -26.73 28.76 -5.61
C SER A 44 -25.83 29.32 -6.70
N ALA A 45 -24.54 28.99 -6.67
CA ALA A 45 -23.65 29.15 -7.81
C ALA A 45 -24.27 28.36 -8.98
N LEU A 46 -24.56 29.08 -10.07
CA LEU A 46 -25.10 28.50 -11.29
C LEU A 46 -24.13 27.41 -11.80
N PRO A 47 -24.62 26.22 -12.20
CA PRO A 47 -23.79 25.23 -12.86
C PRO A 47 -23.22 25.83 -14.14
N ALA A 48 -21.90 25.84 -14.27
CA ALA A 48 -21.25 26.22 -15.52
C ALA A 48 -21.64 25.17 -16.58
N LEU A 49 -22.12 25.66 -17.73
CA LEU A 49 -22.41 24.82 -18.90
C LEU A 49 -21.10 24.23 -19.43
N GLY A 50 -20.80 23.03 -18.96
CA GLY A 50 -19.67 22.19 -19.34
C GLY A 50 -19.66 20.82 -18.65
N ASP A 51 -20.72 20.47 -17.91
CA ASP A 51 -20.84 19.22 -17.19
C ASP A 51 -21.43 18.13 -18.10
N GLU A 52 -20.62 17.64 -19.05
CA GLU A 52 -20.79 16.28 -19.56
C GLU A 52 -20.20 15.24 -18.58
N ALA A 53 -19.74 15.66 -17.39
CA ALA A 53 -19.10 14.83 -16.38
C ALA A 53 -20.08 14.28 -15.31
N GLY A 54 -21.37 14.19 -15.63
CA GLY A 54 -22.38 13.62 -14.75
C GLY A 54 -22.24 12.11 -14.45
N ASP A 55 -21.31 11.42 -15.11
CA ASP A 55 -21.06 9.96 -14.96
C ASP A 55 -19.67 9.62 -14.40
N GLU A 56 -18.78 10.60 -14.17
CA GLU A 56 -17.44 10.35 -13.58
C GLU A 56 -17.45 10.44 -12.05
N LEU A 57 -16.77 9.50 -11.39
CA LEU A 57 -16.61 9.52 -9.94
C LEU A 57 -15.97 10.84 -9.52
N SER A 58 -16.57 11.59 -8.60
CA SER A 58 -15.97 12.84 -8.10
C SER A 58 -14.68 12.55 -7.32
N VAL A 59 -13.73 13.48 -7.32
CA VAL A 59 -12.43 13.31 -6.62
C VAL A 59 -12.63 12.98 -5.13
N PRO A 60 -13.53 13.64 -4.37
CA PRO A 60 -13.78 13.27 -2.98
C PRO A 60 -14.42 11.88 -2.83
N ALA A 61 -15.26 11.46 -3.78
CA ALA A 61 -15.85 10.11 -3.75
C ALA A 61 -14.80 9.04 -4.06
N GLU A 62 -13.88 9.31 -4.98
CA GLU A 62 -12.73 8.48 -5.29
C GLU A 62 -11.80 8.31 -4.08
N ALA A 63 -11.47 9.41 -3.40
CA ALA A 63 -10.68 9.39 -2.17
C ALA A 63 -11.32 8.53 -1.08
N ARG A 64 -12.64 8.68 -0.85
CA ARG A 64 -13.38 7.86 0.13
C ARG A 64 -13.39 6.38 -0.24
N LEU A 65 -13.54 6.06 -1.52
CA LEU A 65 -13.49 4.69 -2.00
C LEU A 65 -12.10 4.07 -1.74
N GLY A 66 -11.04 4.81 -2.07
CA GLY A 66 -9.65 4.40 -1.81
C GLY A 66 -9.39 4.14 -0.34
N GLU A 67 -9.77 5.06 0.55
CA GLU A 67 -9.58 4.88 1.99
C GLU A 67 -10.31 3.65 2.55
N ARG A 68 -11.51 3.32 2.06
CA ARG A 68 -12.21 2.11 2.49
C ARG A 68 -11.48 0.84 2.07
N ILE A 69 -10.98 0.80 0.83
CA ILE A 69 -10.16 -0.32 0.36
C ILE A 69 -8.90 -0.43 1.24
N MET A 70 -8.23 0.68 1.51
CA MET A 70 -7.02 0.69 2.34
C MET A 70 -7.27 0.31 3.80
N GLN A 71 -8.40 0.67 4.40
CA GLN A 71 -8.76 0.22 5.75
C GLN A 71 -8.86 -1.30 5.86
N GLN A 72 -9.26 -1.98 4.77
CA GLN A 72 -9.29 -3.44 4.71
C GLN A 72 -7.89 -4.00 4.45
N LEU A 73 -7.18 -3.45 3.47
CA LEU A 73 -5.84 -3.91 3.09
C LEU A 73 -4.80 -3.72 4.19
N ARG A 74 -4.82 -2.61 4.95
CA ARG A 74 -3.88 -2.38 6.07
C ARG A 74 -3.96 -3.43 7.18
N ARG A 75 -5.02 -4.25 7.22
CA ARG A 75 -5.19 -5.36 8.16
C ARG A 75 -4.73 -6.69 7.60
N ASP A 76 -4.43 -6.75 6.31
CA ASP A 76 -3.94 -7.95 5.65
C ASP A 76 -2.45 -8.16 6.04
N PRO A 77 -2.06 -9.35 6.54
CA PRO A 77 -0.67 -9.64 6.90
C PRO A 77 0.30 -9.57 5.70
N ASP A 78 -0.20 -9.62 4.47
CA ASP A 78 0.61 -9.45 3.27
C ASP A 78 0.84 -7.98 2.91
N VAL A 79 0.15 -7.02 3.52
CA VAL A 79 0.57 -5.61 3.49
C VAL A 79 1.63 -5.39 4.57
N VAL A 80 2.86 -5.18 4.14
CA VAL A 80 4.03 -5.24 5.02
C VAL A 80 4.53 -3.84 5.37
N ASP A 81 4.65 -3.58 6.67
CA ASP A 81 5.30 -2.39 7.21
C ASP A 81 6.77 -2.68 7.57
N ASP A 82 7.56 -3.06 6.57
CA ASP A 82 9.01 -3.24 6.74
C ASP A 82 9.69 -1.87 6.69
N PRO A 83 10.34 -1.40 7.77
CA PRO A 83 10.77 -0.01 7.87
C PRO A 83 11.72 0.41 6.73
N LEU A 84 12.66 -0.46 6.35
CA LEU A 84 13.62 -0.17 5.29
C LEU A 84 13.01 -0.23 3.89
N LEU A 85 12.17 -1.22 3.58
CA LEU A 85 11.54 -1.30 2.26
C LEU A 85 10.53 -0.17 2.05
N VAL A 86 9.72 0.16 3.07
CA VAL A 86 8.77 1.28 2.99
C VAL A 86 9.52 2.60 2.79
N GLU A 87 10.57 2.86 3.59
CA GLU A 87 11.42 4.04 3.40
C GLU A 87 12.06 4.06 2.03
N TYR A 88 12.53 2.91 1.52
CA TYR A 88 13.17 2.83 0.22
C TYR A 88 12.21 3.17 -0.92
N ILE A 89 10.99 2.62 -0.91
CA ILE A 89 9.97 2.94 -1.89
C ILE A 89 9.58 4.42 -1.79
N GLU A 90 9.42 4.95 -0.58
CA GLU A 90 9.10 6.37 -0.40
C GLU A 90 10.22 7.28 -0.93
N ARG A 91 11.50 6.93 -0.71
CA ARG A 91 12.66 7.63 -1.29
C ARG A 91 12.67 7.62 -2.82
N LEU A 92 11.98 6.68 -3.47
CA LEU A 92 11.76 6.69 -4.92
C LEU A 92 10.51 7.48 -5.32
N TRP A 93 9.45 7.36 -4.53
CA TRP A 93 8.14 7.95 -4.78
C TRP A 93 8.10 9.46 -4.59
N SER A 94 8.63 10.00 -3.47
CA SER A 94 8.48 11.42 -3.16
C SER A 94 9.07 12.34 -4.25
N PRO A 95 10.26 12.07 -4.83
CA PRO A 95 10.79 12.87 -5.94
C PRO A 95 9.91 12.81 -7.20
N LEU A 96 9.31 11.65 -7.51
CA LEU A 96 8.39 11.49 -8.63
C LEU A 96 7.12 12.33 -8.42
N LEU A 97 6.52 12.24 -7.24
CA LEU A 97 5.34 13.02 -6.90
C LEU A 97 5.62 14.53 -6.93
N ALA A 98 6.77 14.95 -6.39
CA ALA A 98 7.20 16.35 -6.43
C ALA A 98 7.38 16.85 -7.88
N ALA A 99 8.01 16.05 -8.73
CA ALA A 99 8.18 16.36 -10.15
C ALA A 99 6.83 16.43 -10.88
N ALA A 100 5.91 15.50 -10.62
CA ALA A 100 4.58 15.51 -11.22
C ALA A 100 3.76 16.76 -10.82
N LYS A 101 3.82 17.17 -9.55
CA LYS A 101 3.23 18.42 -9.07
C LYS A 101 3.86 19.64 -9.76
N ALA A 102 5.19 19.70 -9.84
CA ALA A 102 5.89 20.82 -10.46
C ALA A 102 5.62 20.94 -11.98
N ARG A 103 5.39 19.81 -12.65
CA ARG A 103 5.03 19.75 -14.07
C ARG A 103 3.56 20.07 -14.34
N GLY A 104 2.72 20.13 -13.31
CA GLY A 104 1.27 20.29 -13.44
C GLY A 104 0.53 19.01 -13.85
N ASP A 105 1.21 17.86 -13.86
CA ASP A 105 0.59 16.56 -14.10
C ASP A 105 -0.31 16.16 -12.92
N VAL A 106 -0.02 16.67 -11.72
CA VAL A 106 -0.88 16.58 -10.52
C VAL A 106 -1.39 17.98 -10.16
N PRO A 107 -2.57 18.39 -10.64
CA PRO A 107 -3.17 19.66 -10.27
C PRO A 107 -3.52 19.73 -8.77
N GLU A 108 -3.67 20.95 -8.27
CA GLU A 108 -3.84 21.22 -6.84
C GLU A 108 -5.08 20.55 -6.23
N ASP A 109 -6.15 20.41 -7.01
CA ASP A 109 -7.37 19.72 -6.58
C ASP A 109 -7.10 18.23 -6.28
N LEU A 110 -6.42 17.51 -7.15
CA LEU A 110 -6.02 16.13 -6.92
C LEU A 110 -4.97 16.02 -5.82
N ALA A 111 -4.02 16.95 -5.77
CA ALA A 111 -2.97 17.00 -4.75
C ALA A 111 -3.54 17.09 -3.32
N GLN A 112 -4.64 17.82 -3.14
CA GLN A 112 -5.29 18.02 -1.84
C GLN A 112 -6.24 16.89 -1.43
N HIS A 113 -6.86 16.20 -2.39
CA HIS A 113 -7.94 15.26 -2.09
C HIS A 113 -7.52 13.79 -2.15
N LEU A 114 -6.52 13.44 -2.95
CA LEU A 114 -6.00 12.07 -3.04
C LEU A 114 -4.83 11.87 -2.06
N ALA A 115 -4.60 10.63 -1.65
CA ALA A 115 -3.61 10.28 -0.63
C ALA A 115 -2.16 10.37 -1.13
N TRP A 116 -1.90 9.94 -2.37
CA TRP A 116 -0.56 9.83 -2.97
C TRP A 116 0.40 8.98 -2.13
N GLN A 117 -0.08 7.86 -1.62
CA GLN A 117 0.66 6.98 -0.71
C GLN A 117 1.04 5.68 -1.40
N THR A 118 2.22 5.16 -1.05
CA THR A 118 2.65 3.82 -1.48
C THR A 118 2.53 2.82 -0.34
N PHE A 119 2.35 1.55 -0.67
CA PHE A 119 2.42 0.45 0.29
C PHE A 119 3.07 -0.79 -0.33
N VAL A 120 3.71 -1.60 0.50
CA VAL A 120 4.46 -2.79 0.07
C VAL A 120 3.65 -4.05 0.33
N VAL A 121 3.60 -4.94 -0.66
CA VAL A 121 2.87 -6.21 -0.60
C VAL A 121 3.84 -7.39 -0.64
N ARG A 122 3.67 -8.33 0.29
CA ARG A 122 4.38 -9.60 0.34
C ARG A 122 3.86 -10.55 -0.74
N ASP A 123 4.34 -10.34 -1.95
CA ASP A 123 4.09 -11.26 -3.04
C ASP A 123 5.34 -11.36 -3.91
N ARG A 124 5.65 -12.58 -4.34
CA ARG A 124 6.73 -12.93 -5.26
C ARG A 124 6.40 -12.59 -6.71
N THR A 125 5.14 -12.35 -7.04
CA THR A 125 4.75 -11.94 -8.39
C THR A 125 5.31 -10.55 -8.71
N ILE A 126 5.69 -10.35 -9.97
CA ILE A 126 6.14 -9.05 -10.46
C ILE A 126 4.89 -8.20 -10.72
N ASN A 127 4.64 -7.23 -9.84
CA ASN A 127 3.50 -6.34 -9.95
C ASN A 127 3.69 -5.02 -9.20
N ALA A 128 3.04 -3.99 -9.71
CA ALA A 128 2.64 -2.79 -9.01
C ALA A 128 1.26 -2.39 -9.55
N PHE A 129 0.47 -1.66 -8.76
CA PHE A 129 -0.87 -1.26 -9.17
C PHE A 129 -1.32 0.00 -8.45
N ALA A 130 -2.02 0.87 -9.18
CA ALA A 130 -2.81 1.95 -8.61
C ALA A 130 -4.17 1.45 -8.08
N LEU A 131 -4.60 2.03 -6.96
CA LEU A 131 -5.95 1.96 -6.42
C LEU A 131 -6.61 3.34 -6.50
N PRO A 132 -7.96 3.41 -6.49
CA PRO A 132 -8.68 4.67 -6.30
C PRO A 132 -8.14 5.45 -5.09
N GLY A 133 -8.20 6.78 -5.16
CA GLY A 133 -7.82 7.63 -4.03
C GLY A 133 -6.31 7.91 -3.93
N GLY A 134 -5.53 7.51 -4.94
CA GLY A 134 -4.10 7.76 -5.00
C GLY A 134 -3.25 6.86 -4.11
N HIS A 135 -3.65 5.60 -3.96
CA HIS A 135 -2.86 4.57 -3.28
C HIS A 135 -2.16 3.69 -4.32
N VAL A 136 -0.87 3.40 -4.13
CA VAL A 136 -0.08 2.57 -5.05
C VAL A 136 0.54 1.39 -4.31
N GLY A 137 0.16 0.18 -4.71
CA GLY A 137 0.70 -1.06 -4.17
C GLY A 137 1.93 -1.53 -4.95
N VAL A 138 2.96 -1.97 -4.25
CA VAL A 138 4.21 -2.48 -4.84
C VAL A 138 4.50 -3.87 -4.31
N HIS A 139 4.57 -4.88 -5.19
CA HIS A 139 4.92 -6.23 -4.77
C HIS A 139 6.44 -6.33 -4.53
N MET A 140 6.83 -7.04 -3.46
CA MET A 140 8.25 -7.31 -3.19
C MET A 140 8.93 -8.06 -4.35
N GLY A 141 8.19 -8.87 -5.10
CA GLY A 141 8.67 -9.55 -6.32
C GLY A 141 9.15 -8.58 -7.41
N LEU A 142 8.55 -7.39 -7.52
CA LEU A 142 9.01 -6.34 -8.42
C LEU A 142 10.37 -5.80 -7.98
N VAL A 143 10.49 -5.41 -6.69
CA VAL A 143 11.75 -4.93 -6.10
C VAL A 143 12.86 -5.99 -6.21
N ALA A 144 12.51 -7.27 -6.03
CA ALA A 144 13.42 -8.40 -6.12
C ALA A 144 13.98 -8.63 -7.55
N MET A 145 13.27 -8.19 -8.59
CA MET A 145 13.57 -8.47 -9.99
C MET A 145 14.27 -7.31 -10.72
N THR A 146 13.99 -6.06 -10.35
CA THR A 146 14.65 -4.88 -10.93
C THR A 146 16.15 -4.90 -10.62
N SER A 147 16.97 -4.43 -11.57
CA SER A 147 18.43 -4.34 -11.39
C SER A 147 18.89 -2.96 -10.92
N THR A 148 18.11 -1.91 -11.18
CA THR A 148 18.43 -0.55 -10.77
C THR A 148 17.22 0.10 -10.11
N ARG A 149 17.50 1.12 -9.31
CA ARG A 149 16.45 1.98 -8.75
C ARG A 149 15.65 2.68 -9.85
N ASP A 150 16.26 2.97 -11.00
CA ASP A 150 15.64 3.72 -12.09
C ASP A 150 14.63 2.85 -12.85
N GLU A 151 14.89 1.55 -12.99
CA GLU A 151 13.89 0.57 -13.45
C GLU A 151 12.67 0.57 -12.52
N LEU A 152 12.88 0.48 -11.19
CA LEU A 152 11.78 0.49 -10.23
C LEU A 152 11.03 1.84 -10.21
N ALA A 153 11.75 2.96 -10.23
CA ALA A 153 11.18 4.29 -10.31
C ALA A 153 10.36 4.50 -11.58
N SER A 154 10.75 3.87 -12.70
CA SER A 154 9.96 3.94 -13.94
C SER A 154 8.58 3.30 -13.80
N VAL A 155 8.46 2.18 -13.08
CA VAL A 155 7.16 1.56 -12.78
C VAL A 155 6.35 2.44 -11.84
N LEU A 156 6.98 3.02 -10.82
CA LEU A 156 6.29 3.95 -9.91
C LEU A 156 5.80 5.21 -10.64
N ALA A 157 6.57 5.75 -11.58
CA ALA A 157 6.16 6.89 -12.40
C ALA A 157 4.99 6.54 -13.34
N HIS A 158 4.98 5.31 -13.86
CA HIS A 158 3.88 4.77 -14.64
C HIS A 158 2.59 4.66 -13.80
N GLU A 159 2.66 4.04 -12.63
CA GLU A 159 1.51 3.94 -11.71
C GLU A 159 1.03 5.31 -11.22
N LEU A 160 1.94 6.23 -10.92
CA LEU A 160 1.62 7.63 -10.59
C LEU A 160 0.83 8.30 -11.72
N SER A 161 1.18 8.01 -12.98
CA SER A 161 0.47 8.54 -14.15
C SER A 161 -0.93 7.93 -14.29
N HIS A 162 -1.14 6.66 -13.92
CA HIS A 162 -2.50 6.10 -13.85
C HIS A 162 -3.38 6.83 -12.83
N VAL A 163 -2.81 7.20 -11.67
CA VAL A 163 -3.51 7.97 -10.65
C VAL A 163 -3.77 9.40 -11.12
N SER A 164 -2.75 10.10 -11.61
CA SER A 164 -2.86 11.52 -12.02
C SER A 164 -3.85 11.71 -13.17
N GLN A 165 -3.86 10.78 -14.12
CA GLN A 165 -4.81 10.79 -15.23
C GLN A 165 -6.17 10.19 -14.86
N ARG A 166 -6.37 9.80 -13.60
CA ARG A 166 -7.62 9.22 -13.08
C ARG A 166 -8.14 8.06 -13.95
N HIS A 167 -7.22 7.21 -14.44
CA HIS A 167 -7.57 6.12 -15.36
C HIS A 167 -8.65 5.19 -14.79
N ILE A 168 -8.59 4.90 -13.49
CA ILE A 168 -9.58 4.05 -12.82
C ILE A 168 -10.96 4.75 -12.79
N ALA A 169 -11.03 6.04 -12.45
CA ALA A 169 -12.29 6.78 -12.44
C ALA A 169 -12.93 6.85 -13.84
N ARG A 170 -12.13 7.10 -14.88
CA ARG A 170 -12.58 7.11 -16.29
C ARG A 170 -13.02 5.73 -16.78
N MET A 171 -12.39 4.66 -16.30
CA MET A 171 -12.84 3.28 -16.59
C MET A 171 -14.16 2.94 -15.89
N MET A 172 -14.34 3.41 -14.66
CA MET A 172 -15.57 3.21 -13.89
C MET A 172 -16.75 3.94 -14.55
N SER A 173 -16.55 5.16 -15.05
CA SER A 173 -17.59 5.95 -15.71
C SER A 173 -18.01 5.40 -17.08
N SER A 174 -17.04 4.90 -17.86
CA SER A 174 -17.29 4.32 -19.18
C SER A 174 -18.01 2.95 -19.14
N SER A 175 -17.90 2.22 -18.01
CA SER A 175 -18.57 0.93 -17.80
C SER A 175 -19.94 1.11 -17.16
N ARG A 176 -20.99 1.36 -17.97
CA ARG A 176 -22.40 1.55 -17.55
C ARG A 176 -22.77 0.74 -16.29
N ARG A 177 -22.85 1.40 -15.13
CA ARG A 177 -23.57 0.98 -13.89
C ARG A 177 -23.31 -0.41 -13.30
N SER A 178 -22.38 -1.24 -13.81
CA SER A 178 -22.14 -2.61 -13.30
C SER A 178 -20.82 -2.79 -12.54
N SER A 179 -19.92 -1.79 -12.52
CA SER A 179 -18.54 -1.93 -12.01
C SER A 179 -18.37 -1.57 -10.54
N MET A 180 -19.14 -0.62 -10.01
CA MET A 180 -18.92 -0.08 -8.66
C MET A 180 -19.31 -1.07 -7.55
N LEU A 181 -20.43 -1.79 -7.73
CA LEU A 181 -20.86 -2.87 -6.85
C LEU A 181 -19.91 -4.08 -6.97
N ALA A 182 -19.51 -4.45 -8.20
CA ALA A 182 -18.62 -5.58 -8.43
C ALA A 182 -17.23 -5.38 -7.80
N LEU A 183 -16.60 -4.20 -7.94
CA LEU A 183 -15.29 -3.92 -7.35
C LEU A 183 -15.34 -3.93 -5.80
N ALA A 184 -16.36 -3.29 -5.22
CA ALA A 184 -16.56 -3.27 -3.76
C ALA A 184 -16.86 -4.67 -3.20
N THR A 185 -17.70 -5.48 -3.86
CA THR A 185 -18.00 -6.85 -3.42
C THR A 185 -16.84 -7.81 -3.62
N THR A 186 -15.94 -7.57 -4.57
CA THR A 186 -14.83 -8.50 -4.88
C THR A 186 -13.61 -8.28 -3.97
N VAL A 187 -13.36 -7.06 -3.50
CA VAL A 187 -12.40 -6.82 -2.40
C VAL A 187 -12.91 -7.45 -1.09
N LEU A 188 -14.22 -7.38 -0.83
CA LEU A 188 -14.87 -8.02 0.33
C LEU A 188 -14.86 -9.56 0.28
N GLY A 189 -14.95 -10.17 -0.91
CA GLY A 189 -14.97 -11.63 -1.11
C GLY A 189 -13.66 -12.34 -0.73
N ILE A 190 -12.54 -11.62 -0.74
CA ILE A 190 -11.20 -12.12 -0.35
C ILE A 190 -11.14 -12.41 1.16
N MET A 191 -11.94 -11.71 1.98
CA MET A 191 -11.84 -11.78 3.44
C MET A 191 -12.52 -13.01 4.09
N ALA A 192 -13.39 -13.72 3.37
CA ALA A 192 -14.09 -14.89 3.93
C ALA A 192 -13.25 -16.19 3.96
N LEU A 193 -12.09 -16.19 3.29
CA LEU A 193 -11.25 -17.38 3.07
C LEU A 193 -10.31 -17.72 4.23
N SER A 194 -10.20 -16.87 5.26
CA SER A 194 -9.22 -17.06 6.33
C SER A 194 -9.74 -17.88 7.54
N ARG A 195 -10.95 -18.47 7.48
CA ARG A 195 -11.58 -19.09 8.68
C ARG A 195 -12.21 -20.47 8.57
N SER A 196 -12.09 -21.25 7.49
CA SER A 196 -12.45 -22.69 7.56
C SER A 196 -11.78 -23.58 6.50
N PRO A 197 -11.53 -24.89 6.79
CA PRO A 197 -10.75 -25.79 5.93
C PRO A 197 -11.53 -26.54 4.84
N ASP A 198 -12.78 -26.20 4.54
CA ASP A 198 -13.58 -26.96 3.56
C ASP A 198 -13.32 -26.49 2.12
N ALA A 199 -12.41 -27.23 1.48
CA ALA A 199 -11.76 -26.94 0.19
C ALA A 199 -12.65 -27.04 -1.09
N ALA A 200 -13.98 -27.07 -0.98
CA ALA A 200 -14.85 -27.21 -2.15
C ALA A 200 -15.48 -25.89 -2.63
N GLN A 201 -15.67 -24.89 -1.75
CA GLN A 201 -16.22 -23.58 -2.15
C GLN A 201 -15.15 -22.50 -2.34
N ALA A 202 -13.93 -22.71 -1.82
CA ALA A 202 -12.81 -21.78 -1.96
C ALA A 202 -12.29 -21.63 -3.40
N LEU A 203 -12.46 -22.66 -4.24
CA LEU A 203 -12.01 -22.65 -5.64
C LEU A 203 -12.87 -21.76 -6.55
N VAL A 204 -14.11 -21.45 -6.16
CA VAL A 204 -14.99 -20.58 -6.96
C VAL A 204 -14.68 -19.09 -6.74
N PHE A 205 -14.17 -18.72 -5.55
CA PHE A 205 -13.92 -17.32 -5.16
C PHE A 205 -12.45 -16.90 -5.22
N GLY A 206 -11.48 -17.81 -5.02
CA GLY A 206 -10.06 -17.51 -5.25
C GLY A 206 -9.74 -17.15 -6.72
N GLY A 207 -10.58 -17.61 -7.65
CA GLY A 207 -10.52 -17.19 -9.05
C GLY A 207 -11.00 -15.76 -9.30
N GLN A 208 -11.78 -15.14 -8.40
CA GLN A 208 -12.39 -13.83 -8.63
C GLN A 208 -11.47 -12.65 -8.32
N ALA A 209 -10.60 -12.73 -7.30
CA ALA A 209 -9.59 -11.70 -7.04
C ALA A 209 -8.55 -11.60 -8.18
N VAL A 210 -8.13 -12.76 -8.69
CA VAL A 210 -7.30 -12.86 -9.91
C VAL A 210 -8.09 -12.41 -11.16
N ALA A 211 -9.41 -12.57 -11.17
CA ALA A 211 -10.27 -12.03 -12.22
C ALA A 211 -10.39 -10.49 -12.18
N ILE A 212 -10.30 -9.82 -11.01
CA ILE A 212 -10.26 -8.34 -10.95
C ILE A 212 -9.01 -7.79 -11.62
N GLN A 213 -7.83 -8.36 -11.34
CA GLN A 213 -6.57 -7.94 -11.96
C GLN A 213 -6.61 -8.10 -13.49
N GLY A 214 -7.29 -9.15 -13.98
CA GLY A 214 -7.56 -9.36 -15.41
C GLY A 214 -8.71 -8.52 -15.99
N GLN A 215 -9.43 -7.75 -15.16
CA GLN A 215 -10.53 -6.87 -15.55
C GLN A 215 -10.15 -5.37 -15.53
N LEU A 216 -9.09 -4.98 -14.82
CA LEU A 216 -8.44 -3.66 -14.96
C LEU A 216 -7.42 -3.67 -16.12
N ASN A 217 -7.82 -4.22 -17.26
CA ASN A 217 -6.99 -4.10 -18.47
C ASN A 217 -7.13 -2.66 -18.96
N PHE A 218 -6.14 -1.83 -18.65
CA PHE A 218 -6.10 -0.48 -19.18
C PHE A 218 -6.12 -0.52 -20.70
N SER A 219 -6.83 0.44 -21.31
CA SER A 219 -6.85 0.54 -22.76
C SER A 219 -5.44 0.86 -23.28
N ARG A 220 -5.17 0.52 -24.54
CA ARG A 220 -3.88 0.85 -25.17
C ARG A 220 -3.60 2.36 -25.17
N ASP A 221 -4.64 3.18 -25.24
CA ASP A 221 -4.54 4.64 -25.13
C ASP A 221 -4.12 5.09 -23.74
N MET A 222 -4.71 4.50 -22.69
CA MET A 222 -4.34 4.79 -21.30
C MET A 222 -2.90 4.38 -21.00
N GLU A 223 -2.46 3.22 -21.49
CA GLU A 223 -1.08 2.77 -21.35
C GLU A 223 -0.08 3.70 -22.05
N ARG A 224 -0.38 4.16 -23.28
CA ARG A 224 0.45 5.15 -23.98
C ARG A 224 0.49 6.50 -23.28
N GLU A 225 -0.64 6.93 -22.73
CA GLU A 225 -0.73 8.16 -21.95
C GLU A 225 0.13 8.06 -20.68
N ALA A 226 0.02 6.95 -19.94
CA ALA A 226 0.80 6.67 -18.74
C ALA A 226 2.30 6.58 -19.04
N ASP A 227 2.71 5.87 -20.11
CA ASP A 227 4.12 5.78 -20.53
C ASP A 227 4.70 7.17 -20.84
N ARG A 228 3.95 8.00 -21.57
CA ARG A 228 4.38 9.35 -21.97
C ARG A 228 4.54 10.27 -20.76
N ILE A 229 3.54 10.33 -19.89
CA ILE A 229 3.54 11.20 -18.71
C ILE A 229 4.58 10.68 -17.71
N GLY A 230 4.58 9.38 -17.44
CA GLY A 230 5.50 8.71 -16.53
C GLY A 230 6.96 8.91 -16.93
N SER A 231 7.29 8.79 -18.22
CA SER A 231 8.64 9.09 -18.72
C SER A 231 9.04 10.55 -18.46
N GLY A 232 8.12 11.50 -18.66
CA GLY A 232 8.36 12.91 -18.39
C GLY A 232 8.56 13.21 -16.91
N ILE A 233 7.78 12.56 -16.03
CA ILE A 233 7.91 12.66 -14.57
C ILE A 233 9.25 12.05 -14.12
N LEU A 234 9.57 10.85 -14.60
CA LEU A 234 10.79 10.12 -14.26
C LEU A 234 12.05 10.97 -14.53
N GLN A 235 12.14 11.55 -15.73
CA GLN A 235 13.25 12.42 -16.10
C GLN A 235 13.28 13.71 -15.26
N ALA A 236 12.12 14.34 -15.03
CA ALA A 236 12.04 15.57 -14.23
C ALA A 236 12.39 15.36 -12.75
N ALA A 237 12.17 14.15 -12.22
CA ALA A 237 12.59 13.75 -10.88
C ALA A 237 14.09 13.40 -10.79
N GLY A 238 14.83 13.42 -11.91
CA GLY A 238 16.28 13.18 -11.95
C GLY A 238 16.66 11.69 -11.97
N TYR A 239 15.73 10.80 -12.32
CA TYR A 239 16.03 9.40 -12.64
C TYR A 239 16.43 9.24 -14.10
N ASP A 240 17.18 8.18 -14.38
CA ASP A 240 17.58 7.86 -15.76
C ASP A 240 16.38 7.27 -16.54
N GLY A 241 16.02 7.92 -17.64
CA GLY A 241 14.95 7.46 -18.53
C GLY A 241 15.22 6.08 -19.16
N ILE A 242 16.49 5.65 -19.25
CA ILE A 242 16.86 4.28 -19.67
C ILE A 242 16.22 3.23 -18.77
N GLY A 243 15.94 3.56 -17.50
CA GLY A 243 15.27 2.66 -16.56
C GLY A 243 13.93 2.13 -17.09
N MET A 244 13.14 2.97 -17.77
CA MET A 244 11.86 2.56 -18.36
C MET A 244 12.03 1.55 -19.49
N VAL A 245 13.03 1.76 -20.36
CA VAL A 245 13.36 0.81 -21.43
C VAL A 245 13.89 -0.50 -20.85
N GLY A 246 14.81 -0.43 -19.89
CA GLY A 246 15.36 -1.61 -19.21
C GLY A 246 14.27 -2.45 -18.55
N MET A 247 13.30 -1.80 -17.89
CA MET A 247 12.17 -2.49 -17.27
C MET A 247 11.29 -3.19 -18.31
N PHE A 248 10.93 -2.53 -19.41
CA PHE A 248 10.16 -3.14 -20.48
C PHE A 248 10.89 -4.33 -21.13
N GLU A 249 12.19 -4.19 -21.43
CA GLU A 249 12.99 -5.27 -22.01
C GLU A 249 13.10 -6.47 -21.07
N ARG A 250 13.20 -6.22 -19.77
CA ARG A 250 13.23 -7.25 -18.74
C ARG A 250 11.90 -8.00 -18.66
N MET A 251 10.78 -7.30 -18.66
CA MET A 251 9.45 -7.93 -18.71
C MET A 251 9.25 -8.72 -20.00
N ALA A 252 9.65 -8.16 -21.16
CA ALA A 252 9.58 -8.85 -22.44
C ALA A 252 10.44 -10.12 -22.42
N SER A 253 11.66 -10.06 -21.91
CA SER A 253 12.56 -11.22 -21.82
C SER A 253 12.02 -12.29 -20.88
N ALA A 254 11.53 -11.90 -19.71
CA ALA A 254 10.97 -12.83 -18.74
C ALA A 254 9.65 -13.47 -19.22
N SER A 255 8.85 -12.74 -20.02
CA SER A 255 7.62 -13.25 -20.63
C SER A 255 7.87 -14.25 -21.76
N ARG A 256 9.05 -14.23 -22.40
CA ARG A 256 9.45 -15.22 -23.41
C ARG A 256 9.88 -16.56 -22.80
N LEU A 257 10.41 -16.52 -21.57
CA LEU A 257 10.92 -17.71 -20.87
C LEU A 257 9.81 -18.49 -20.14
N THR A 258 8.62 -17.89 -19.99
CA THR A 258 7.47 -18.49 -19.31
C THR A 258 6.31 -18.51 -20.29
N ASP A 259 5.73 -19.68 -20.60
CA ASP A 259 4.62 -19.78 -21.55
C ASP A 259 3.45 -18.86 -21.12
N SER A 260 3.18 -17.83 -21.94
CA SER A 260 2.07 -16.87 -21.88
C SER A 260 1.96 -15.96 -20.65
N ASN A 261 2.00 -14.63 -20.84
CA ASN A 261 1.44 -13.60 -19.93
C ASN A 261 1.60 -13.81 -18.40
N ALA A 262 2.69 -14.46 -17.97
CA ALA A 262 2.78 -15.07 -16.65
C ALA A 262 2.98 -14.07 -15.50
N PHE A 263 3.25 -12.80 -15.81
CA PHE A 263 3.31 -11.73 -14.81
C PHE A 263 1.95 -11.09 -14.64
N PRO A 264 1.42 -10.99 -13.41
CA PRO A 264 0.22 -10.21 -13.13
C PRO A 264 0.28 -8.79 -13.70
N TYR A 265 1.44 -8.14 -13.65
CA TYR A 265 1.65 -6.82 -14.24
C TYR A 265 1.33 -6.76 -15.73
N LEU A 266 1.81 -7.71 -16.54
CA LEU A 266 1.55 -7.72 -17.98
C LEU A 266 0.10 -8.06 -18.36
N ARG A 267 -0.69 -8.56 -17.40
CA ARG A 267 -2.13 -8.77 -17.60
C ARG A 267 -2.88 -7.44 -17.52
N SER A 268 -2.61 -6.62 -16.51
CA SER A 268 -3.20 -5.28 -16.37
C SER A 268 -2.56 -4.22 -17.29
N HIS A 269 -1.27 -4.38 -17.60
CA HIS A 269 -0.46 -3.49 -18.45
C HIS A 269 0.15 -4.23 -19.64
N PRO A 270 -0.60 -4.49 -20.73
CA PRO A 270 -0.09 -5.23 -21.88
C PRO A 270 1.10 -4.52 -22.53
N LEU A 271 2.27 -5.18 -22.50
CA LEU A 271 3.47 -4.68 -23.15
C LEU A 271 3.46 -5.02 -24.64
N THR A 272 3.64 -4.01 -25.50
CA THR A 272 3.70 -4.18 -26.96
C THR A 272 5.06 -3.70 -27.50
N GLY A 273 5.47 -4.23 -28.66
CA GLY A 273 6.68 -3.73 -29.33
C GLY A 273 6.62 -2.23 -29.66
N GLU A 274 5.42 -1.70 -29.88
CA GLU A 274 5.14 -0.27 -30.06
C GLU A 274 5.54 0.55 -28.83
N ARG A 275 5.14 0.13 -27.62
CA ARG A 275 5.49 0.83 -26.37
C ARG A 275 6.99 0.84 -26.10
N ILE A 276 7.67 -0.27 -26.38
CA ILE A 276 9.14 -0.35 -26.25
C ILE A 276 9.81 0.60 -27.24
N ALA A 277 9.36 0.63 -28.49
CA ALA A 277 9.88 1.53 -29.50
C ALA A 277 9.63 3.00 -29.14
N ASP A 278 8.43 3.34 -28.65
CA ASP A 278 8.08 4.69 -28.21
C ASP A 278 8.93 5.13 -27.01
N ALA A 279 9.10 4.27 -26.00
CA ALA A 279 9.99 4.53 -24.86
C ALA A 279 11.43 4.82 -25.31
N ARG A 280 11.98 4.04 -26.25
CA ARG A 280 13.31 4.29 -26.82
C ARG A 280 13.37 5.60 -27.60
N ASN A 281 12.37 5.89 -28.42
CA ASN A 281 12.31 7.11 -29.20
C ASN A 281 12.30 8.37 -28.31
N ARG A 282 11.65 8.30 -27.15
CA ARG A 282 11.59 9.41 -26.17
C ARG A 282 12.93 9.73 -25.51
N LEU A 283 13.84 8.77 -25.43
CA LEU A 283 15.19 8.99 -24.89
C LEU A 283 16.12 9.67 -25.91
N GLY A 284 15.76 9.64 -27.20
CA GLY A 284 16.62 10.11 -28.28
C GLY A 284 17.76 9.13 -28.62
N VAL A 285 18.36 9.31 -29.79
CA VAL A 285 19.39 8.41 -30.34
C VAL A 285 20.68 8.42 -29.49
N ASP A 286 21.00 9.54 -28.85
CA ASP A 286 22.24 9.71 -28.07
C ASP A 286 22.19 9.04 -26.69
N ALA A 287 21.02 8.91 -26.08
CA ALA A 287 20.84 8.20 -24.80
C ALA A 287 20.89 6.68 -24.96
N ALA A 288 20.50 6.15 -26.12
CA ALA A 288 20.55 4.71 -26.43
C ALA A 288 21.99 4.17 -26.59
N ALA A 289 22.98 5.04 -26.79
CA ALA A 289 24.37 4.68 -27.04
C ALA A 289 25.24 4.57 -25.77
N ALA A 290 24.72 4.96 -24.60
CA ALA A 290 25.50 5.00 -23.36
C ALA A 290 24.86 4.17 -22.24
N PRO A 291 25.38 2.97 -21.91
CA PRO A 291 25.03 2.28 -20.67
C PRO A 291 25.76 2.98 -19.51
N THR A 292 25.43 4.23 -19.24
CA THR A 292 26.06 4.97 -18.15
C THR A 292 25.29 4.67 -16.88
N GLN A 293 25.71 3.62 -16.17
CA GLN A 293 25.23 3.22 -14.83
C GLN A 293 25.43 4.32 -13.74
N THR A 294 25.61 5.60 -14.09
CA THR A 294 26.15 6.62 -13.20
C THR A 294 25.67 8.06 -13.46
N ALA A 295 24.41 8.32 -13.86
CA ALA A 295 23.96 9.71 -14.07
C ALA A 295 22.54 10.06 -13.57
N GLY A 296 21.96 9.30 -12.65
CA GLY A 296 20.83 9.75 -11.82
C GLY A 296 21.33 10.28 -10.47
N SER A 297 20.62 11.24 -9.88
CA SER A 297 20.90 11.86 -8.57
C SER A 297 21.07 10.82 -7.43
N GLY A 298 22.31 10.34 -7.22
CA GLY A 298 22.64 9.31 -6.22
C GLY A 298 23.86 8.42 -6.53
N GLY A 299 24.33 8.37 -7.79
CA GLY A 299 25.55 7.65 -8.19
C GLY A 299 25.59 6.17 -7.78
N ALA A 300 26.81 5.62 -7.63
CA ALA A 300 27.03 4.22 -7.23
C ALA A 300 26.31 3.85 -5.91
N SER A 301 26.27 4.74 -4.92
CA SER A 301 25.66 4.46 -3.61
C SER A 301 24.18 4.04 -3.72
N ALA A 302 23.42 4.69 -4.61
CA ALA A 302 22.00 4.37 -4.79
C ALA A 302 21.78 3.00 -5.44
N LEU A 303 22.68 2.57 -6.33
CA LEU A 303 22.68 1.24 -6.93
C LEU A 303 22.94 0.16 -5.87
N TRP A 304 23.91 0.38 -4.98
CA TRP A 304 24.21 -0.56 -3.90
C TRP A 304 23.11 -0.60 -2.83
N LEU A 305 22.46 0.53 -2.54
CA LEU A 305 21.25 0.53 -1.71
C LEU A 305 20.13 -0.28 -2.35
N HIS A 306 19.87 -0.09 -3.65
CA HIS A 306 18.87 -0.88 -4.37
C HIS A 306 19.18 -2.38 -4.27
N ALA A 307 20.43 -2.79 -4.43
CA ALA A 307 20.84 -4.18 -4.26
C ALA A 307 20.58 -4.72 -2.84
N ALA A 308 20.87 -3.95 -1.79
CA ALA A 308 20.54 -4.37 -0.42
C ALA A 308 19.03 -4.58 -0.24
N MET A 309 18.21 -3.67 -0.79
CA MET A 309 16.74 -3.75 -0.76
C MET A 309 16.20 -4.90 -1.60
N GLN A 310 16.80 -5.17 -2.76
CA GLN A 310 16.52 -6.33 -3.59
C GLN A 310 16.75 -7.64 -2.79
N GLY A 311 17.86 -7.71 -2.06
CA GLY A 311 18.15 -8.86 -1.19
C GLY A 311 17.13 -9.02 -0.06
N ARG A 312 16.77 -7.92 0.61
CA ARG A 312 15.74 -7.91 1.66
C ARG A 312 14.37 -8.33 1.10
N ALA A 313 13.94 -7.77 -0.02
CA ALA A 313 12.69 -8.12 -0.70
C ALA A 313 12.64 -9.60 -1.10
N ARG A 314 13.72 -10.15 -1.68
CA ARG A 314 13.80 -11.58 -2.03
C ARG A 314 13.58 -12.51 -0.84
N ALA A 315 14.11 -12.17 0.32
CA ALA A 315 13.97 -12.97 1.52
C ALA A 315 12.63 -12.77 2.23
N LEU A 316 11.97 -11.62 2.05
CA LEU A 316 10.69 -11.31 2.70
C LEU A 316 9.47 -11.65 1.82
N MET A 317 9.57 -11.67 0.50
CA MET A 317 8.43 -11.86 -0.42
C MET A 317 7.75 -13.24 -0.30
N ASP A 318 8.40 -14.22 0.30
CA ASP A 318 7.85 -15.56 0.52
C ASP A 318 8.50 -16.24 1.73
N LEU A 319 7.74 -16.34 2.82
CA LEU A 319 8.26 -16.79 4.12
C LEU A 319 8.21 -18.31 4.32
N ARG A 320 7.78 -19.09 3.32
CA ARG A 320 7.68 -20.56 3.42
C ARG A 320 9.06 -21.19 3.56
N ASP A 321 9.16 -22.19 4.43
CA ASP A 321 10.44 -22.85 4.76
C ASP A 321 11.19 -23.37 3.53
N ALA A 322 10.49 -23.95 2.56
CA ALA A 322 11.11 -24.45 1.32
C ALA A 322 11.81 -23.33 0.53
N THR A 323 11.16 -22.17 0.37
CA THR A 323 11.73 -21.01 -0.31
C THR A 323 12.91 -20.44 0.47
N GLN A 324 12.78 -20.36 1.79
CA GLN A 324 13.86 -19.90 2.66
C GLN A 324 15.07 -20.84 2.61
N GLN A 325 14.87 -22.16 2.55
CA GLN A 325 15.93 -23.15 2.40
C GLN A 325 16.63 -23.02 1.05
N GLN A 326 15.87 -22.82 -0.02
CA GLN A 326 16.42 -22.56 -1.35
C GLN A 326 17.27 -21.28 -1.36
N LEU A 327 16.82 -20.19 -0.74
CA LEU A 327 17.58 -18.94 -0.63
C LEU A 327 18.86 -19.14 0.21
N ALA A 328 18.75 -19.73 1.40
CA ALA A 328 19.88 -19.91 2.31
C ALA A 328 20.99 -20.81 1.72
N SER A 329 20.63 -21.74 0.83
CA SER A 329 21.56 -22.66 0.17
C SER A 329 22.29 -22.07 -1.04
N GLN A 330 21.89 -20.89 -1.56
CA GLN A 330 22.55 -20.26 -2.71
C GLN A 330 24.01 -19.93 -2.43
N ALA A 331 24.93 -20.29 -3.33
CA ALA A 331 26.36 -19.98 -3.17
C ALA A 331 26.61 -18.47 -2.94
N LEU A 332 27.50 -18.14 -1.99
CA LEU A 332 27.86 -16.75 -1.75
C LEU A 332 28.78 -16.27 -2.89
N PRO A 333 28.42 -15.19 -3.59
CA PRO A 333 29.18 -14.72 -4.75
C PRO A 333 30.51 -14.09 -4.36
N THR A 334 31.54 -14.35 -5.16
CA THR A 334 32.91 -13.85 -4.97
C THR A 334 33.17 -12.53 -5.70
N THR A 335 32.37 -12.19 -6.71
CA THR A 335 32.46 -10.91 -7.43
C THR A 335 32.00 -9.74 -6.56
N ARG A 336 32.55 -8.55 -6.81
CA ARG A 336 32.20 -7.30 -6.12
C ARG A 336 31.26 -6.46 -6.98
N GLU A 337 30.03 -6.95 -7.10
CA GLU A 337 28.97 -6.31 -7.89
C GLU A 337 27.72 -6.11 -7.03
N PRO A 338 26.81 -5.17 -7.38
CA PRO A 338 25.57 -4.97 -6.64
C PRO A 338 24.73 -6.26 -6.51
N ALA A 339 24.64 -7.06 -7.58
CA ALA A 339 23.94 -8.36 -7.53
C ALA A 339 24.51 -9.32 -6.48
N SER A 340 25.82 -9.21 -6.18
CA SER A 340 26.47 -9.98 -5.13
C SER A 340 26.00 -9.57 -3.73
N LEU A 341 25.78 -8.26 -3.52
CA LEU A 341 25.22 -7.76 -2.27
C LEU A 341 23.78 -8.22 -2.09
N ALA A 342 22.95 -8.10 -3.14
CA ALA A 342 21.57 -8.58 -3.11
C ALA A 342 21.48 -10.07 -2.72
N THR A 343 22.35 -10.89 -3.30
CA THR A 343 22.42 -12.32 -2.98
C THR A 343 22.88 -12.56 -1.54
N ALA A 344 23.98 -11.91 -1.11
CA ALA A 344 24.49 -12.07 0.25
C ALA A 344 23.47 -11.62 1.31
N SER A 345 22.78 -10.50 1.10
CA SER A 345 21.70 -10.01 1.98
C SER A 345 20.52 -10.97 2.03
N ALA A 346 20.07 -11.51 0.90
CA ALA A 346 18.98 -12.49 0.86
C ALA A 346 19.34 -13.79 1.58
N VAL A 347 20.55 -14.33 1.34
CA VAL A 347 21.05 -15.54 2.00
C VAL A 347 21.16 -15.32 3.52
N ALA A 348 21.68 -14.17 3.95
CA ALA A 348 21.78 -13.83 5.37
C ALA A 348 20.42 -13.81 6.05
N LEU A 349 19.44 -13.08 5.49
CA LEU A 349 18.10 -12.99 6.09
C LEU A 349 17.39 -14.35 6.10
N ALA A 350 17.49 -15.12 5.02
CA ALA A 350 16.89 -16.45 4.95
C ALA A 350 17.54 -17.44 5.94
N ALA A 351 18.88 -17.44 6.04
CA ALA A 351 19.61 -18.26 7.01
C ALA A 351 19.28 -17.86 8.46
N THR A 352 19.13 -16.58 8.75
CA THR A 352 18.70 -16.07 10.05
C THR A 352 17.31 -16.58 10.42
N ARG A 353 16.35 -16.54 9.49
CA ARG A 353 14.98 -17.06 9.71
C ARG A 353 14.98 -18.56 9.99
N LEU A 354 15.80 -19.31 9.27
CA LEU A 354 15.99 -20.76 9.47
C LEU A 354 16.90 -21.09 10.68
N LYS A 355 17.41 -20.09 11.40
CA LYS A 355 18.33 -20.25 12.54
C LYS A 355 19.63 -20.98 12.17
N LEU A 356 20.05 -20.89 10.91
CA LEU A 356 21.31 -21.42 10.40
C LEU A 356 22.45 -20.43 10.68
N TRP A 357 22.79 -20.24 11.97
CA TRP A 357 23.65 -19.14 12.43
C TRP A 357 25.00 -19.04 11.73
N GLY A 358 25.71 -20.16 11.56
CA GLY A 358 27.00 -20.14 10.84
C GLY A 358 26.85 -19.72 9.38
N ARG A 359 25.74 -20.06 8.73
CA ARG A 359 25.43 -19.63 7.37
C ARG A 359 25.07 -18.14 7.32
N ALA A 360 24.27 -17.69 8.27
CA ALA A 360 23.92 -16.28 8.41
C ALA A 360 25.16 -15.41 8.63
N ASP A 361 26.09 -15.84 9.51
CA ASP A 361 27.33 -15.11 9.81
C ASP A 361 28.24 -14.98 8.59
N LEU A 362 28.41 -16.05 7.80
CA LEU A 362 29.18 -16.01 6.55
C LEU A 362 28.57 -15.05 5.52
N ALA A 363 27.23 -15.10 5.36
CA ALA A 363 26.52 -14.25 4.42
C ALA A 363 26.53 -12.77 4.86
N LEU A 364 26.35 -12.50 6.16
CA LEU A 364 26.47 -11.17 6.75
C LEU A 364 27.87 -10.58 6.58
N ALA A 365 28.92 -11.37 6.84
CA ALA A 365 30.29 -10.93 6.64
C ALA A 365 30.53 -10.52 5.18
N ARG A 366 30.01 -11.30 4.23
CA ARG A 366 30.09 -10.97 2.81
C ARG A 366 29.29 -9.72 2.44
N ALA A 367 28.06 -9.59 2.93
CA ALA A 367 27.22 -8.41 2.71
C ALA A 367 27.90 -7.14 3.28
N ARG A 368 28.51 -7.23 4.46
CA ARG A 368 29.23 -6.12 5.09
C ARG A 368 30.45 -5.69 4.30
N GLU A 369 31.25 -6.65 3.81
CA GLU A 369 32.40 -6.34 2.94
C GLU A 369 31.96 -5.58 1.68
N LEU A 370 30.91 -6.06 1.01
CA LEU A 370 30.39 -5.46 -0.22
C LEU A 370 29.79 -4.07 0.00
N ALA A 371 29.07 -3.88 1.10
CA ALA A 371 28.39 -2.62 1.40
C ALA A 371 29.30 -1.56 2.04
N ALA A 372 30.47 -1.93 2.59
CA ALA A 372 31.35 -1.02 3.32
C ALA A 372 31.70 0.30 2.59
N PRO A 373 31.92 0.33 1.26
CA PRO A 373 32.23 1.58 0.54
C PRO A 373 31.00 2.49 0.32
N HIS A 374 29.79 2.02 0.61
CA HIS A 374 28.53 2.67 0.25
C HIS A 374 27.68 2.88 1.50
N GLU A 375 27.68 4.11 2.03
CA GLU A 375 27.05 4.44 3.31
C GLU A 375 25.61 3.94 3.45
N SER A 376 24.74 4.22 2.47
CA SER A 376 23.34 3.82 2.51
C SER A 376 23.15 2.31 2.47
N ALA A 377 23.96 1.59 1.67
CA ALA A 377 23.95 0.13 1.64
C ALA A 377 24.49 -0.44 2.97
N SER A 378 25.50 0.19 3.55
CA SER A 378 26.06 -0.21 4.83
C SER A 378 25.03 -0.09 5.94
N ARG A 379 24.23 0.99 5.99
CA ARG A 379 23.10 1.13 6.93
C ARG A 379 22.13 -0.05 6.82
N ALA A 380 21.71 -0.40 5.60
CA ALA A 380 20.81 -1.53 5.38
C ALA A 380 21.41 -2.87 5.87
N VAL A 381 22.72 -3.07 5.71
CA VAL A 381 23.40 -4.28 6.22
C VAL A 381 23.56 -4.27 7.75
N VAL A 382 23.73 -3.11 8.38
CA VAL A 382 23.74 -2.99 9.85
C VAL A 382 22.38 -3.38 10.43
N VAL A 383 21.28 -2.93 9.83
CA VAL A 383 19.92 -3.35 10.22
C VAL A 383 19.74 -4.85 10.06
N LEU A 384 20.16 -5.44 8.94
CA LEU A 384 20.13 -6.89 8.74
C LEU A 384 20.94 -7.66 9.80
N ARG A 385 22.04 -7.07 10.29
CA ARG A 385 22.81 -7.62 11.41
C ARG A 385 22.04 -7.51 12.73
N LEU A 386 21.34 -6.41 13.00
CA LEU A 386 20.45 -6.28 14.16
C LEU A 386 19.32 -7.31 14.11
N ASP A 387 18.64 -7.46 12.96
CA ASP A 387 17.62 -8.51 12.74
C ASP A 387 18.15 -9.89 13.15
N THR A 388 19.39 -10.18 12.77
CA THR A 388 20.05 -11.45 13.06
C THR A 388 20.39 -11.62 14.54
N LEU A 389 20.87 -10.57 15.21
CA LEU A 389 21.17 -10.60 16.64
C LEU A 389 19.90 -10.76 17.47
N ILE A 390 18.83 -10.03 17.13
CA ILE A 390 17.51 -10.16 17.77
C ILE A 390 16.96 -11.58 17.57
N ALA A 391 16.97 -12.11 16.34
CA ALA A 391 16.47 -13.44 16.05
C ALA A 391 17.26 -14.56 16.77
N ARG A 392 18.55 -14.34 17.01
CA ARG A 392 19.43 -15.24 17.77
C ARG A 392 19.23 -15.13 19.29
N GLY A 393 18.59 -14.06 19.76
CA GLY A 393 18.51 -13.73 21.18
C GLY A 393 19.78 -13.08 21.74
N ASP A 394 20.73 -12.66 20.89
CA ASP A 394 21.91 -11.91 21.30
C ASP A 394 21.60 -10.42 21.45
N LEU A 395 20.77 -10.11 22.46
CA LEU A 395 20.27 -8.78 22.72
C LEU A 395 21.36 -7.85 23.26
N SER A 396 22.33 -8.39 24.00
CA SER A 396 23.52 -7.64 24.45
C SER A 396 24.36 -7.20 23.26
N GLY A 397 24.58 -8.10 22.28
CA GLY A 397 25.25 -7.77 21.03
C GLY A 397 24.50 -6.72 20.21
N ALA A 398 23.16 -6.80 20.16
CA ALA A 398 22.32 -5.81 19.46
C ALA A 398 22.43 -4.41 20.09
N ILE A 399 22.41 -4.32 21.42
CA ILE A 399 22.59 -3.05 22.14
C ILE A 399 24.00 -2.50 21.96
N ALA A 400 25.03 -3.33 22.05
CA ALA A 400 26.41 -2.93 21.80
C ALA A 400 26.60 -2.40 20.36
N LEU A 401 25.92 -3.03 19.40
CA LEU A 401 25.90 -2.58 18.01
C LEU A 401 25.26 -1.19 17.87
N LEU A 402 24.11 -0.95 18.49
CA LEU A 402 23.46 0.38 18.51
C LEU A 402 24.30 1.47 19.20
N GLN A 403 25.13 1.11 20.18
CA GLN A 403 26.00 2.06 20.87
C GLN A 403 27.29 2.39 20.11
N SER A 404 27.64 1.56 19.12
CA SER A 404 28.83 1.76 18.29
C SER A 404 28.59 2.84 17.20
N LEU A 405 29.65 3.21 16.47
CA LEU A 405 29.51 4.09 15.29
C LEU A 405 28.56 3.51 14.21
N GLU A 406 28.33 2.19 14.20
CA GLU A 406 27.33 1.58 13.31
C GLU A 406 25.89 1.99 13.72
N GLY A 407 25.62 2.22 15.01
CA GLY A 407 24.32 2.67 15.50
C GLY A 407 23.97 4.11 15.14
N ALA A 408 24.97 4.99 15.05
CA ALA A 408 24.79 6.35 14.53
C ALA A 408 24.35 6.37 13.06
N ARG A 409 24.56 5.28 12.30
CA ARG A 409 24.06 5.16 10.92
C ARG A 409 22.59 4.75 10.87
N ILE A 410 22.04 4.22 11.96
CA ILE A 410 20.63 3.80 12.03
C ILE A 410 19.77 4.95 12.53
N ASP A 411 20.18 5.59 13.63
CA ASP A 411 19.47 6.73 14.22
C ASP A 411 19.80 8.02 13.44
N ASP A 412 19.20 8.16 12.26
CA ASP A 412 19.29 9.31 11.37
C ASP A 412 18.06 10.25 11.48
N GLY A 413 17.19 10.01 12.47
CA GLY A 413 15.90 10.70 12.63
C GLY A 413 14.83 10.32 11.61
N SER A 414 15.11 9.39 10.68
CA SER A 414 14.09 8.86 9.77
C SER A 414 13.11 7.95 10.50
N ARG A 415 11.92 7.76 9.91
CA ARG A 415 10.95 6.75 10.36
C ARG A 415 11.62 5.39 10.55
N ALA A 416 12.34 4.92 9.53
CA ALA A 416 12.96 3.60 9.57
C ALA A 416 13.97 3.49 10.70
N GLY A 417 14.86 4.49 10.83
CA GLY A 417 15.82 4.54 11.93
C GLY A 417 15.16 4.45 13.31
N MET A 418 14.10 5.23 13.52
CA MET A 418 13.34 5.20 14.77
C MET A 418 12.70 3.84 15.05
N LEU A 419 12.09 3.20 14.07
CA LEU A 419 11.46 1.88 14.25
C LEU A 419 12.49 0.78 14.52
N GLU A 420 13.62 0.80 13.81
CA GLU A 420 14.70 -0.19 14.01
C GLU A 420 15.34 -0.06 15.40
N VAL A 421 15.62 1.16 15.86
CA VAL A 421 16.11 1.40 17.23
C VAL A 421 15.07 0.98 18.26
N ALA A 422 13.79 1.34 18.06
CA ALA A 422 12.72 0.95 18.95
C ALA A 422 12.60 -0.58 19.06
N GLN A 423 12.67 -1.30 17.95
CA GLN A 423 12.59 -2.76 17.93
C GLN A 423 13.68 -3.41 18.79
N VAL A 424 14.92 -2.96 18.66
CA VAL A 424 16.04 -3.48 19.47
C VAL A 424 15.80 -3.19 20.96
N LEU A 425 15.40 -1.96 21.31
CA LEU A 425 15.17 -1.57 22.71
C LEU A 425 14.01 -2.36 23.34
N ILE A 426 12.93 -2.56 22.59
CA ILE A 426 11.78 -3.37 23.01
C ILE A 426 12.21 -4.82 23.25
N ALA A 427 12.95 -5.42 22.31
CA ALA A 427 13.42 -6.80 22.41
C ALA A 427 14.41 -6.99 23.58
N ALA A 428 15.29 -6.02 23.80
CA ALA A 428 16.34 -6.09 24.82
C ALA A 428 15.82 -5.85 26.24
N ARG A 429 14.80 -4.98 26.44
CA ARG A 429 14.34 -4.55 27.76
C ARG A 429 14.07 -5.69 28.77
N PRO A 430 13.42 -6.81 28.41
CA PRO A 430 13.10 -7.85 29.39
C PRO A 430 14.33 -8.65 29.87
N GLN A 431 15.45 -8.61 29.13
CA GLN A 431 16.58 -9.52 29.33
C GLN A 431 17.90 -8.79 29.61
N VAL A 432 18.03 -7.55 29.13
CA VAL A 432 19.23 -6.72 29.27
C VAL A 432 18.91 -5.56 30.21
N PRO A 433 19.73 -5.32 31.26
CA PRO A 433 19.61 -4.12 32.09
C PRO A 433 19.87 -2.86 31.27
N LEU A 434 18.80 -2.23 30.77
CA LEU A 434 18.87 -0.99 30.02
C LEU A 434 18.64 0.21 30.95
N ALA A 435 19.50 1.23 30.81
CA ALA A 435 19.21 2.55 31.36
C ALA A 435 17.88 3.09 30.81
N ASP A 436 17.18 3.96 31.56
CA ASP A 436 15.93 4.55 31.08
C ASP A 436 16.16 5.55 29.94
N GLU A 437 17.33 6.19 29.89
CA GLU A 437 17.62 7.29 28.97
C GLU A 437 17.47 6.94 27.48
N PRO A 438 17.99 5.81 26.95
CA PRO A 438 17.73 5.40 25.57
C PRO A 438 16.24 5.16 25.26
N LEU A 439 15.49 4.55 26.19
CA LEU A 439 14.05 4.34 26.01
C LEU A 439 13.30 5.68 26.01
N ARG A 440 13.65 6.58 26.93
CA ARG A 440 13.05 7.92 27.01
C ARG A 440 13.26 8.69 25.72
N ARG A 441 14.50 8.76 25.22
CA ARG A 441 14.82 9.43 23.95
C ARG A 441 14.00 8.87 22.79
N GLN A 442 13.85 7.54 22.72
CA GLN A 442 13.11 6.92 21.64
C GLN A 442 11.59 7.17 21.74
N VAL A 443 11.04 7.19 22.96
CA VAL A 443 9.65 7.60 23.21
C VAL A 443 9.43 9.05 22.76
N ASP A 444 10.34 9.96 23.15
CA ASP A 444 10.23 11.38 22.79
C ASP A 444 10.29 11.56 21.25
N ALA A 445 11.19 10.86 20.56
CA ALA A 445 11.32 10.91 19.10
C ALA A 445 10.06 10.39 18.38
N LEU A 446 9.55 9.23 18.77
CA LEU A 446 8.33 8.66 18.18
C LEU A 446 7.10 9.51 18.50
N GLN A 447 7.02 10.10 19.70
CA GLN A 447 5.91 10.99 20.07
C GLN A 447 5.88 12.26 19.20
N VAL A 448 7.04 12.82 18.86
CA VAL A 448 7.15 13.91 17.88
C VAL A 448 6.71 13.43 16.50
N TRP A 449 7.18 12.27 16.04
CA TRP A 449 6.84 11.71 14.73
C TRP A 449 5.33 11.53 14.54
N VAL A 450 4.67 10.83 15.46
CA VAL A 450 3.23 10.52 15.36
C VAL A 450 2.33 11.74 15.54
N SER A 451 2.85 12.85 16.07
CA SER A 451 2.11 14.11 16.10
C SER A 451 1.95 14.75 14.71
N GLY A 452 2.93 14.50 13.82
CA GLY A 452 2.89 14.91 12.42
C GLY A 452 2.33 13.84 11.48
N HIS A 453 2.38 12.57 11.88
CA HIS A 453 1.96 11.41 11.08
C HIS A 453 0.98 10.52 11.88
N PRO A 454 -0.21 11.04 12.24
CA PRO A 454 -1.17 10.31 13.08
C PRO A 454 -1.69 9.00 12.43
N GLU A 455 -1.56 8.85 11.11
CA GLU A 455 -1.91 7.66 10.33
C GLU A 455 -0.85 6.55 10.37
N ASP A 456 0.32 6.79 10.95
CA ASP A 456 1.41 5.81 11.03
C ASP A 456 1.19 4.79 12.16
N ALA A 457 0.44 3.74 11.85
CA ALA A 457 0.11 2.69 12.81
C ALA A 457 1.35 2.00 13.40
N GLY A 458 2.39 1.76 12.58
CA GLY A 458 3.62 1.11 13.02
C GLY A 458 4.38 1.94 14.05
N ALA A 459 4.47 3.26 13.85
CA ALA A 459 5.09 4.16 14.81
C ALA A 459 4.30 4.25 16.13
N TRP A 460 2.96 4.28 16.06
CA TRP A 460 2.11 4.22 17.26
C TRP A 460 2.28 2.91 18.04
N ASP A 461 2.38 1.78 17.36
CA ASP A 461 2.59 0.48 18.00
C ASP A 461 3.95 0.41 18.71
N HIS A 462 5.03 0.86 18.06
CA HIS A 462 6.35 0.93 18.69
C HIS A 462 6.37 1.89 19.89
N LEU A 463 5.69 3.04 19.78
CA LEU A 463 5.55 3.99 20.89
C LEU A 463 4.84 3.34 22.09
N SER A 464 3.74 2.63 21.84
CA SER A 464 3.00 1.86 22.85
C SER A 464 3.88 0.82 23.55
N GLN A 465 4.63 0.04 22.77
CA GLN A 465 5.51 -1.00 23.31
C GLN A 465 6.65 -0.41 24.16
N LEU A 466 7.25 0.71 23.73
CA LEU A 466 8.28 1.41 24.49
C LEU A 466 7.73 2.04 25.79
N GLN A 467 6.56 2.68 25.74
CA GLN A 467 5.91 3.23 26.92
C GLN A 467 5.57 2.12 27.93
N ARG A 468 5.11 0.96 27.46
CA ARG A 468 4.88 -0.23 28.30
C ARG A 468 6.19 -0.72 28.93
N ALA A 469 7.28 -0.77 28.16
CA ALA A 469 8.62 -1.11 28.64
C ALA A 469 9.17 -0.13 29.71
N ARG A 470 8.66 1.10 29.74
CA ARG A 470 8.93 2.12 30.78
C ARG A 470 7.91 2.15 31.92
N GLY A 471 6.92 1.26 31.92
CA GLY A 471 5.86 1.21 32.94
C GLY A 471 4.79 2.30 32.81
N GLN A 472 4.73 2.99 31.68
CA GLN A 472 3.77 4.08 31.40
C GLN A 472 2.45 3.50 30.84
N THR A 473 1.71 2.77 31.68
CA THR A 473 0.56 1.94 31.26
C THR A 473 -0.54 2.70 30.52
N LEU A 474 -0.99 3.86 31.03
CA LEU A 474 -2.06 4.63 30.38
C LEU A 474 -1.63 5.21 29.03
N ALA A 475 -0.43 5.80 28.97
CA ALA A 475 0.13 6.31 27.73
C ALA A 475 0.28 5.18 26.69
N ALA A 476 0.76 4.01 27.10
CA ALA A 476 0.87 2.84 26.23
C ALA A 476 -0.49 2.38 25.69
N LEU A 477 -1.53 2.32 26.55
CA LEU A 477 -2.90 1.98 26.11
C LEU A 477 -3.47 3.01 25.14
N ARG A 478 -3.16 4.29 25.33
CA ARG A 478 -3.55 5.36 24.40
C ARG A 478 -2.84 5.20 23.06
N ALA A 479 -1.52 5.03 23.06
CA ALA A 479 -0.75 4.83 21.82
C ALA A 479 -1.20 3.56 21.06
N ASP A 480 -1.48 2.47 21.77
CA ASP A 480 -2.05 1.23 21.20
C ASP A 480 -3.43 1.49 20.57
N ALA A 481 -4.27 2.31 21.21
CA ALA A 481 -5.55 2.69 20.62
C ALA A 481 -5.38 3.52 19.34
N GLU A 482 -4.39 4.41 19.28
CA GLU A 482 -4.10 5.17 18.06
C GLU A 482 -3.57 4.28 16.93
N ALA A 483 -2.73 3.29 17.23
CA ALA A 483 -2.29 2.30 16.24
C ALA A 483 -3.49 1.58 15.59
N HIS A 484 -4.46 1.17 16.41
CA HIS A 484 -5.71 0.56 15.92
C HIS A 484 -6.58 1.54 15.12
N ALA A 485 -6.68 2.79 15.57
CA ALA A 485 -7.41 3.84 14.85
C ALA A 485 -6.79 4.13 13.47
N ALA A 486 -5.46 4.14 13.38
CA ALA A 486 -4.70 4.40 12.14
C ALA A 486 -4.96 3.34 11.05
N VAL A 487 -5.14 2.07 11.43
CA VAL A 487 -5.57 1.00 10.50
C VAL A 487 -7.09 0.89 10.34
N GLY A 488 -7.84 1.87 10.87
CA GLY A 488 -9.30 1.92 10.80
C GLY A 488 -10.02 0.90 11.70
N ASP A 489 -9.33 0.22 12.62
CA ASP A 489 -9.93 -0.63 13.65
C ASP A 489 -10.46 0.19 14.83
N TRP A 490 -11.54 0.92 14.56
CA TRP A 490 -12.20 1.77 15.55
C TRP A 490 -12.76 1.00 16.75
N GLN A 491 -13.10 -0.29 16.56
CA GLN A 491 -13.54 -1.15 17.66
C GLN A 491 -12.36 -1.48 18.58
N GLY A 492 -11.25 -1.97 18.01
CA GLY A 492 -10.03 -2.25 18.78
C GLY A 492 -9.46 -1.02 19.48
N ALA A 493 -9.56 0.16 18.85
CA ALA A 493 -9.18 1.44 19.46
C ALA A 493 -10.07 1.78 20.68
N ALA A 494 -11.40 1.65 20.54
CA ALA A 494 -12.33 1.95 21.63
C ALA A 494 -12.12 1.01 22.83
N ASP A 495 -11.86 -0.27 22.58
CA ASP A 495 -11.68 -1.26 23.65
C ASP A 495 -10.43 -0.98 24.49
N ARG A 496 -9.34 -0.52 23.87
CA ARG A 496 -8.09 -0.09 24.53
C ARG A 496 -8.29 1.19 25.35
N LEU A 497 -8.97 2.20 24.78
CA LEU A 497 -9.27 3.43 25.50
C LEU A 497 -10.19 3.17 26.71
N ARG A 498 -11.18 2.28 26.59
CA ARG A 498 -12.00 1.85 27.75
C ARG A 498 -11.16 1.13 28.80
N ALA A 499 -10.17 0.35 28.40
CA ALA A 499 -9.25 -0.30 29.34
C ALA A 499 -8.37 0.72 30.08
N GLY A 500 -7.93 1.78 29.39
CA GLY A 500 -7.23 2.91 29.99
C GLY A 500 -8.12 3.74 30.92
N GLN A 501 -9.37 4.01 30.52
CA GLN A 501 -10.35 4.73 31.33
C GLN A 501 -10.61 4.06 32.68
N ARG A 502 -10.64 2.72 32.74
CA ARG A 502 -10.78 1.98 34.02
C ARG A 502 -9.61 2.19 34.99
N GLN A 503 -8.48 2.69 34.49
CA GLN A 503 -7.25 2.91 35.25
C GLN A 503 -6.90 4.41 35.36
N SER A 504 -7.78 5.32 34.90
CA SER A 504 -7.55 6.77 34.84
C SER A 504 -7.23 7.42 36.18
N ALA A 505 -7.65 6.82 37.29
CA ALA A 505 -7.34 7.30 38.64
C ALA A 505 -5.83 7.27 38.96
N GLN A 506 -5.02 6.48 38.25
CA GLN A 506 -3.57 6.39 38.45
C GLN A 506 -2.81 7.58 37.86
N ASP A 507 -3.36 8.21 36.81
CA ASP A 507 -2.82 9.41 36.18
C ASP A 507 -4.01 10.22 35.60
N PRO A 508 -4.51 11.22 36.35
CA PRO A 508 -5.67 11.99 35.95
C PRO A 508 -5.49 12.78 34.65
N ILE A 509 -4.25 13.14 34.30
CA ILE A 509 -3.97 13.92 33.09
C ILE A 509 -4.14 13.02 31.87
N GLU A 510 -3.46 11.88 31.83
CA GLU A 510 -3.63 10.89 30.75
C GLU A 510 -5.07 10.32 30.73
N GLY A 511 -5.70 10.16 31.89
CA GLY A 511 -7.11 9.79 32.00
C GLY A 511 -8.05 10.74 31.24
N ALA A 512 -7.87 12.05 31.42
CA ALA A 512 -8.66 13.06 30.72
C ALA A 512 -8.43 13.04 29.19
N VAL A 513 -7.19 12.80 28.75
CA VAL A 513 -6.85 12.64 27.33
C VAL A 513 -7.54 11.42 26.74
N ILE A 514 -7.49 10.28 27.43
CA ILE A 514 -8.17 9.03 27.04
C ILE A 514 -9.68 9.25 26.91
N ASP A 515 -10.30 9.94 27.88
CA ASP A 515 -11.74 10.23 27.86
C ASP A 515 -12.14 11.10 26.66
N ALA A 516 -11.34 12.13 26.36
CA ALA A 516 -11.57 12.99 25.20
C ALA A 516 -11.44 12.19 23.90
N ARG A 517 -10.40 11.35 23.79
CA ARG A 517 -10.14 10.56 22.59
C ARG A 517 -11.19 9.47 22.37
N LEU A 518 -11.66 8.81 23.44
CA LEU A 518 -12.69 7.78 23.36
C LEU A 518 -13.97 8.30 22.71
N LYS A 519 -14.38 9.53 23.03
CA LYS A 519 -15.56 10.17 22.39
C LYS A 519 -15.40 10.28 20.88
N VAL A 520 -14.21 10.68 20.41
CA VAL A 520 -13.90 10.81 18.98
C VAL A 520 -13.90 9.45 18.29
N VAL A 521 -13.24 8.45 18.88
CA VAL A 521 -13.18 7.08 18.35
C VAL A 521 -14.57 6.45 18.28
N GLU A 522 -15.41 6.63 19.31
CA GLU A 522 -16.78 6.13 19.28
C GLU A 522 -17.65 6.82 18.23
N GLN A 523 -17.45 8.11 17.99
CA GLN A 523 -18.14 8.82 16.91
C GLN A 523 -17.75 8.25 15.54
N ARG A 524 -16.46 8.04 15.29
CA ARG A 524 -15.96 7.42 14.05
C ARG A 524 -16.49 6.01 13.86
N ARG A 525 -16.48 5.19 14.91
CA ARG A 525 -17.07 3.85 14.90
C ARG A 525 -18.55 3.86 14.54
N ARG A 526 -19.34 4.78 15.14
CA ARG A 526 -20.77 4.92 14.81
C ARG A 526 -20.99 5.32 13.37
N GLN A 527 -20.15 6.20 12.83
CA GLN A 527 -20.20 6.61 11.43
C GLN A 527 -19.91 5.42 10.50
N GLN A 528 -18.83 4.68 10.74
CA GLN A 528 -18.50 3.49 9.95
C GLN A 528 -19.64 2.48 9.92
N LEU A 529 -20.26 2.18 11.07
CA LEU A 529 -21.40 1.26 11.15
C LEU A 529 -22.64 1.78 10.40
N GLN A 530 -22.80 3.10 10.27
CA GLN A 530 -23.89 3.69 9.47
C GLN A 530 -23.62 3.56 7.98
N ASP A 531 -22.39 3.81 7.55
CA ASP A 531 -21.96 3.71 6.15
C ASP A 531 -22.08 2.25 5.67
N GLU A 532 -21.59 1.29 6.47
CA GLU A 532 -21.73 -0.15 6.21
C GLU A 532 -23.20 -0.60 6.04
N ARG A 533 -24.12 -0.02 6.85
CA ARG A 533 -25.55 -0.33 6.75
C ARG A 533 -26.21 0.26 5.51
N ARG A 534 -25.64 1.34 4.96
CA ARG A 534 -26.17 2.01 3.75
C ARG A 534 -25.64 1.38 2.46
N GLY A 535 -24.64 0.50 2.54
CA GLY A 535 -23.95 -0.01 1.36
C GLY A 535 -23.17 1.08 0.62
N GLU A 536 -22.88 2.18 1.31
CA GLU A 536 -22.07 3.32 0.84
C GLU A 536 -20.61 3.11 1.20
#